data_AF-A0A1B9BC45-F1
#
_entry.id   AF-A0A1B9BC45-F1
#
_cell.length_a   1.000
_cell.length_b   1.000
_cell.length_c   1.000
_cell.angle_alpha   90.00
_cell.angle_beta   90.00
_cell.angle_gamma   90.00
#
_symmetry.space_group_name_H-M   'P 1'
#
loop_
_entity.id
_entity.type
_entity.pdbx_description
1 polymer ?
#
loop_
_entity_poly.entity_id
_entity_poly.type
_entity_poly.pdbx_seq_one_letter_code
_entity_poly.pdbx_strand_id
1 'polypeptide(L)'
;MNKIHAAAALLAAFSFALTACSGSGSTQNSTGNASASSAATQASGSTQGASQTERKAVTDPEKDQPVSCMTGGTAEKTEFANLQEAWQKGAADRFACAPVYNGVQWKSSGRNSQEEAALKAASDAGSAASLGDLYTTCASPAFGIDSLSATPSANAIGTLQGAVTLCPNHPDAQKAKDFIAQHPAQPASK
;
A
#
# COMPACT_ATOMS: atom_id res chain seq x y z
N MET A 1 -14.55 -59.15 -13.44
CA MET A 1 -13.42 -59.25 -14.38
C MET A 1 -12.73 -57.89 -14.44
N ASN A 2 -11.46 -57.87 -14.02
CA ASN A 2 -10.31 -56.95 -14.20
C ASN A 2 -10.59 -55.58 -14.88
N LYS A 3 -10.01 -54.44 -14.47
CA LYS A 3 -8.60 -54.19 -14.10
C LYS A 3 -8.45 -52.97 -13.18
N ILE A 4 -7.56 -53.12 -12.19
CA ILE A 4 -6.92 -52.06 -11.40
C ILE A 4 -5.88 -51.37 -12.29
N HIS A 5 -5.78 -50.04 -12.24
CA HIS A 5 -4.52 -49.33 -12.55
C HIS A 5 -4.17 -48.43 -11.37
N ALA A 6 -2.96 -48.65 -10.87
CA ALA A 6 -2.30 -47.95 -9.79
C ALA A 6 -1.24 -46.99 -10.35
N ALA A 7 -0.85 -46.05 -9.48
CA ALA A 7 0.38 -45.25 -9.48
C ALA A 7 0.49 -44.13 -10.55
N ALA A 8 1.15 -42.99 -10.29
CA ALA A 8 2.19 -42.71 -9.32
C ALA A 8 2.18 -41.23 -8.89
N ALA A 9 2.54 -41.00 -7.62
CA ALA A 9 2.91 -39.71 -7.09
C ALA A 9 4.31 -39.31 -7.59
N LEU A 10 4.46 -38.06 -8.05
CA LEU A 10 5.77 -37.45 -8.31
C LEU A 10 6.07 -36.45 -7.19
N LEU A 11 6.90 -36.91 -6.24
CA LEU A 11 7.61 -36.09 -5.26
C LEU A 11 8.77 -35.39 -5.98
N ALA A 12 8.67 -34.08 -6.20
CA ALA A 12 9.81 -33.26 -6.60
C ALA A 12 10.52 -32.74 -5.35
N ALA A 13 11.65 -33.36 -5.02
CA ALA A 13 12.58 -32.90 -4.00
C ALA A 13 13.33 -31.67 -4.53
N PHE A 14 13.03 -30.49 -3.98
CA PHE A 14 13.86 -29.30 -4.17
C PHE A 14 14.89 -29.23 -3.04
N SER A 15 16.14 -29.51 -3.40
CA SER A 15 17.31 -29.31 -2.55
C SER A 15 17.54 -27.81 -2.30
N PHE A 16 17.27 -27.36 -1.08
CA PHE A 16 17.74 -26.06 -0.60
C PHE A 16 19.20 -26.18 -0.14
N ALA A 17 20.12 -25.61 -0.93
CA ALA A 17 21.48 -25.35 -0.48
C ALA A 17 21.45 -24.13 0.47
N LEU A 18 21.65 -24.36 1.77
CA LEU A 18 21.93 -23.31 2.73
C LEU A 18 23.39 -22.85 2.55
N THR A 19 23.60 -21.71 1.92
CA THR A 19 24.89 -21.02 2.00
C THR A 19 24.93 -20.29 3.35
N ALA A 20 25.81 -20.78 4.23
CA ALA A 20 26.10 -20.19 5.52
C ALA A 20 26.53 -18.72 5.39
N CYS A 21 25.76 -17.81 6.01
CA CYS A 21 26.24 -16.48 6.29
C CYS A 21 27.08 -16.57 7.58
N SER A 22 28.36 -16.90 7.41
CA SER A 22 29.33 -16.88 8.49
C SER A 22 29.50 -15.44 8.96
N GLY A 23 29.09 -15.17 10.20
CA GLY A 23 29.50 -13.99 10.93
C GLY A 23 31.02 -13.95 11.09
N SER A 24 31.58 -12.75 11.02
CA SER A 24 32.87 -12.41 11.62
C SER A 24 32.86 -10.92 11.92
N GLY A 25 32.66 -10.60 13.18
CA GLY A 25 33.07 -9.31 13.72
C GLY A 25 34.59 -9.29 13.90
N SER A 26 35.20 -8.10 13.84
CA SER A 26 36.19 -7.58 14.80
C SER A 26 36.84 -6.31 14.26
N THR A 27 36.77 -5.25 15.07
CA THR A 27 37.57 -4.01 15.00
C THR A 27 39.02 -4.26 15.42
N GLN A 28 40.01 -3.69 14.72
CA GLN A 28 41.07 -2.78 15.22
C GLN A 28 42.36 -2.75 14.35
N ASN A 29 42.63 -1.55 13.82
CA ASN A 29 43.89 -0.79 13.67
C ASN A 29 45.27 -1.49 13.76
N SER A 30 46.12 -1.29 12.73
CA SER A 30 47.55 -0.94 12.87
C SER A 30 48.21 -0.48 11.57
N THR A 31 49.13 0.45 11.76
CA THR A 31 49.86 1.36 10.87
C THR A 31 50.94 0.69 10.00
N GLY A 32 51.25 1.27 8.82
CA GLY A 32 52.65 1.35 8.33
C GLY A 32 53.04 0.72 6.98
N ASN A 33 53.03 1.56 5.93
CA ASN A 33 54.08 1.78 4.91
C ASN A 33 54.67 0.60 4.09
N ALA A 34 54.38 0.56 2.77
CA ALA A 34 55.36 0.30 1.68
C ALA A 34 54.73 0.48 0.28
N SER A 35 55.39 1.31 -0.54
CA SER A 35 55.09 1.59 -1.95
C SER A 35 55.43 0.43 -2.90
N ALA A 36 54.61 0.20 -3.94
CA ALA A 36 55.07 -0.13 -5.31
C ALA A 36 53.89 -0.23 -6.32
N SER A 37 53.88 0.73 -7.25
CA SER A 37 53.52 0.71 -8.68
C SER A 37 52.45 -0.24 -9.27
N SER A 38 51.52 0.43 -9.97
CA SER A 38 50.95 0.08 -11.28
C SER A 38 49.91 -1.03 -11.41
N ALA A 39 48.63 -0.64 -11.43
CA ALA A 39 47.68 -1.09 -12.45
C ALA A 39 46.49 -0.13 -12.47
N ALA A 40 46.37 0.65 -13.55
CA ALA A 40 45.13 1.31 -13.89
C ALA A 40 44.08 0.23 -14.16
N THR A 41 43.09 0.12 -13.29
CA THR A 41 41.78 -0.39 -13.70
C THR A 41 40.82 0.73 -13.36
N GLN A 42 40.30 1.39 -14.39
CA GLN A 42 39.09 2.19 -14.29
C GLN A 42 38.00 1.24 -13.79
N ALA A 43 37.81 1.20 -12.47
CA ALA A 43 36.50 0.89 -11.95
C ALA A 43 35.65 2.08 -12.40
N SER A 44 34.95 1.91 -13.52
CA SER A 44 33.68 2.56 -13.75
C SER A 44 32.82 2.23 -12.54
N GLY A 45 33.01 3.00 -11.47
CA GLY A 45 32.00 3.21 -10.47
C GLY A 45 30.86 3.82 -11.28
N SER A 46 29.96 2.96 -11.74
CA SER A 46 28.59 3.35 -11.90
C SER A 46 28.17 3.87 -10.54
N THR A 47 28.40 5.16 -10.32
CA THR A 47 27.40 6.01 -9.70
C THR A 47 26.15 5.80 -10.54
N GLN A 48 25.45 4.69 -10.29
CA GLN A 48 24.00 4.74 -10.26
C GLN A 48 23.72 5.83 -9.25
N GLY A 49 23.69 7.06 -9.75
CA GLY A 49 23.05 8.15 -9.05
C GLY A 49 21.72 7.55 -8.65
N ALA A 50 21.54 7.37 -7.34
CA ALA A 50 20.21 7.25 -6.81
C ALA A 50 19.51 8.50 -7.35
N SER A 51 18.78 8.33 -8.45
CA SER A 51 17.94 9.37 -9.00
C SER A 51 17.06 9.69 -7.81
N GLN A 52 17.28 10.84 -7.19
CA GLN A 52 16.42 11.31 -6.13
C GLN A 52 15.09 11.49 -6.82
N THR A 53 14.21 10.50 -6.72
CA THR A 53 12.86 10.62 -7.24
C THR A 53 12.27 11.84 -6.54
N GLU A 54 12.12 12.92 -7.31
CA GLU A 54 11.59 14.17 -6.82
C GLU A 54 10.23 13.85 -6.21
N ARG A 55 10.09 14.13 -4.91
CA ARG A 55 8.87 13.77 -4.19
C ARG A 55 7.79 14.80 -4.52
N LYS A 56 6.62 14.36 -4.99
CA LYS A 56 5.50 15.22 -5.34
C LYS A 56 4.58 15.44 -4.13
N ALA A 57 4.15 16.67 -3.88
CA ALA A 57 3.13 16.94 -2.86
C ALA A 57 1.73 16.45 -3.30
N VAL A 58 0.93 15.95 -2.36
CA VAL A 58 -0.49 15.66 -2.59
C VAL A 58 -1.30 16.94 -2.38
N THR A 59 -1.72 17.56 -3.47
CA THR A 59 -2.58 18.75 -3.44
C THR A 59 -4.03 18.41 -3.66
N ASP A 60 -4.29 17.41 -4.49
CA ASP A 60 -5.59 16.78 -4.73
C ASP A 60 -5.47 15.29 -4.37
N PRO A 61 -6.08 14.83 -3.27
CA PRO A 61 -6.05 13.44 -2.84
C PRO A 61 -6.35 12.44 -3.96
N GLU A 62 -7.30 12.74 -4.84
CA GLU A 62 -7.75 11.80 -5.87
C GLU A 62 -6.79 11.75 -7.07
N LYS A 63 -6.12 12.87 -7.38
CA LYS A 63 -5.26 13.00 -8.57
C LYS A 63 -3.77 12.86 -8.29
N ASP A 64 -3.35 13.05 -7.05
CA ASP A 64 -1.93 13.10 -6.68
C ASP A 64 -1.47 11.93 -5.81
N GLN A 65 -2.37 11.17 -5.18
CA GLN A 65 -1.99 10.04 -4.33
C GLN A 65 -1.81 8.75 -5.15
N PRO A 66 -0.58 8.28 -5.41
CA PRO A 66 -0.36 6.99 -6.06
C PRO A 66 -0.81 5.84 -5.18
N VAL A 67 -1.27 4.76 -5.81
CA VAL A 67 -1.76 3.56 -5.13
C VAL A 67 -1.21 2.31 -5.79
N SER A 68 -0.91 1.30 -4.97
CA SER A 68 -0.46 -0.01 -5.40
C SER A 68 -1.52 -1.03 -5.05
N CYS A 69 -2.05 -1.73 -6.05
CA CYS A 69 -3.14 -2.68 -5.90
C CYS A 69 -2.71 -4.08 -6.30
N MET A 70 -3.18 -5.09 -5.57
CA MET A 70 -3.06 -6.48 -6.00
C MET A 70 -3.99 -6.74 -7.19
N THR A 71 -3.48 -7.46 -8.19
CA THR A 71 -4.22 -7.84 -9.40
C THR A 71 -4.32 -9.36 -9.55
N GLY A 72 -5.48 -9.86 -9.98
CA GLY A 72 -5.60 -11.23 -10.50
C GLY A 72 -5.33 -12.39 -9.53
N GLY A 73 -5.58 -12.24 -8.23
CA GLY A 73 -5.43 -13.33 -7.24
C GLY A 73 -3.99 -13.83 -7.01
N THR A 74 -3.00 -13.16 -7.59
CA THR A 74 -1.57 -13.43 -7.39
C THR A 74 -0.95 -12.34 -6.51
N ALA A 75 0.29 -12.54 -6.06
CA ALA A 75 1.05 -11.52 -5.31
C ALA A 75 1.55 -10.35 -6.19
N GLU A 76 1.14 -10.30 -7.46
CA GLU A 76 1.50 -9.22 -8.37
C GLU A 76 0.78 -7.93 -8.00
N LYS A 77 1.54 -6.83 -7.99
CA LYS A 77 1.04 -5.50 -7.69
C LYS A 77 1.12 -4.64 -8.93
N THR A 78 0.01 -3.98 -9.25
CA THR A 78 -0.04 -2.91 -10.24
C THR A 78 -0.02 -1.59 -9.52
N GLU A 79 0.92 -0.71 -9.90
CA GLU A 79 0.96 0.66 -9.43
C GLU A 79 0.18 1.56 -10.39
N PHE A 80 -0.71 2.37 -9.82
CA PHE A 80 -1.44 3.42 -10.52
C PHE A 80 -0.88 4.78 -10.10
N ALA A 81 -0.83 5.73 -11.03
CA ALA A 81 -0.27 7.04 -10.73
C ALA A 81 -1.14 7.81 -9.71
N ASN A 82 -2.43 7.49 -9.63
CA ASN A 82 -3.37 8.08 -8.69
C ASN A 82 -4.62 7.21 -8.45
N LEU A 83 -5.48 7.64 -7.52
CA LEU A 83 -6.76 6.99 -7.24
C LEU A 83 -7.70 6.98 -8.44
N GLN A 84 -7.80 8.08 -9.19
CA GLN A 84 -8.70 8.15 -10.36
C GLN A 84 -8.36 7.11 -11.42
N GLU A 85 -7.07 6.89 -11.70
CA GLU A 85 -6.61 5.83 -12.61
C GLU A 85 -6.98 4.44 -12.11
N ALA A 86 -6.81 4.18 -10.81
CA ALA A 86 -7.20 2.91 -10.21
C ALA A 86 -8.71 2.66 -10.34
N TRP A 87 -9.54 3.68 -10.18
CA TRP A 87 -11.00 3.57 -10.29
C TRP A 87 -11.50 3.25 -11.71
N GLN A 88 -10.71 3.52 -12.74
CA GLN A 88 -11.02 3.12 -14.12
C GLN A 88 -10.80 1.63 -14.38
N LYS A 89 -10.24 0.89 -13.40
CA LYS A 89 -10.03 -0.56 -13.50
C LYS A 89 -11.16 -1.34 -12.84
N GLY A 90 -11.36 -2.57 -13.34
CA GLY A 90 -12.35 -3.48 -12.78
C GLY A 90 -12.01 -3.87 -11.34
N ALA A 91 -13.00 -4.34 -10.59
CA ALA A 91 -12.81 -4.71 -9.18
C ALA A 91 -11.72 -5.79 -8.98
N ALA A 92 -11.54 -6.69 -9.95
CA ALA A 92 -10.51 -7.73 -9.95
C ALA A 92 -9.06 -7.19 -10.00
N ASP A 93 -8.88 -5.94 -10.44
CA ASP A 93 -7.58 -5.29 -10.56
C ASP A 93 -7.29 -4.33 -9.39
N ARG A 94 -8.23 -4.19 -8.44
CA ARG A 94 -8.13 -3.27 -7.31
C ARG A 94 -8.61 -3.84 -5.97
N PHE A 95 -8.63 -5.17 -5.82
CA PHE A 95 -9.25 -5.82 -4.64
C PHE A 95 -8.45 -5.68 -3.33
N ALA A 96 -7.19 -5.24 -3.39
CA ALA A 96 -6.40 -4.88 -2.22
C ALA A 96 -5.37 -3.81 -2.58
N CYS A 97 -5.71 -2.57 -2.30
CA CYS A 97 -4.89 -1.41 -2.62
C CYS A 97 -4.29 -0.79 -1.36
N ALA A 98 -3.13 -0.17 -1.50
CA ALA A 98 -2.53 0.66 -0.47
C ALA A 98 -1.94 1.93 -1.10
N PRO A 99 -1.96 3.08 -0.40
CA PRO A 99 -1.24 4.26 -0.84
C PRO A 99 0.26 3.98 -0.94
N VAL A 100 0.89 4.46 -2.01
CA VAL A 100 2.34 4.45 -2.16
C VAL A 100 2.91 5.71 -1.53
N TYR A 101 3.76 5.53 -0.52
CA TYR A 101 4.38 6.65 0.20
C TYR A 101 5.73 7.06 -0.40
N ASN A 102 6.39 6.13 -1.11
CA ASN A 102 7.65 6.40 -1.79
C ASN A 102 7.41 7.35 -2.96
N GLY A 103 8.11 8.49 -3.00
CA GLY A 103 7.92 9.49 -4.05
C GLY A 103 6.82 10.54 -3.77
N VAL A 104 6.14 10.44 -2.62
CA VAL A 104 5.20 11.48 -2.16
C VAL A 104 5.85 12.34 -1.08
N GLN A 105 5.78 13.66 -1.26
CA GLN A 105 6.19 14.63 -0.26
C GLN A 105 5.04 14.86 0.70
N TRP A 106 4.90 13.94 1.64
CA TRP A 106 4.14 14.21 2.86
C TRP A 106 4.84 15.36 3.56
N LYS A 107 4.20 16.54 3.58
CA LYS A 107 4.78 17.70 4.27
C LYS A 107 5.09 17.26 5.70
N SER A 108 6.29 17.60 6.18
CA SER A 108 6.71 17.38 7.57
C SER A 108 5.75 18.00 8.60
N SER A 109 4.81 18.84 8.17
CA SER A 109 3.91 19.62 9.01
C SER A 109 2.51 19.85 8.45
N GLY A 110 2.00 19.12 7.45
CA GLY A 110 0.65 19.45 6.97
C GLY A 110 -0.03 18.49 6.03
N ARG A 111 -1.27 18.16 6.41
CA ARG A 111 -2.33 17.63 5.56
C ARG A 111 -2.92 18.77 4.72
N ASN A 112 -3.49 18.47 3.56
CA ASN A 112 -4.32 19.45 2.88
C ASN A 112 -5.71 19.55 3.55
N SER A 113 -6.48 20.58 3.20
CA SER A 113 -7.78 20.83 3.84
C SER A 113 -8.79 19.68 3.64
N GLN A 114 -8.70 18.95 2.53
CA GLN A 114 -9.56 17.80 2.24
C GLN A 114 -9.19 16.59 3.09
N GLU A 115 -7.90 16.33 3.28
CA GLU A 115 -7.39 15.31 4.21
C GLU A 115 -7.77 15.62 5.66
N GLU A 116 -7.69 16.89 6.08
CA GLU A 116 -8.13 17.33 7.41
C GLU A 116 -9.64 17.16 7.60
N ALA A 117 -10.44 17.57 6.60
CA ALA A 117 -11.89 17.39 6.62
C ALA A 117 -12.27 15.91 6.70
N ALA A 118 -11.58 15.05 5.95
CA ALA A 118 -11.82 13.62 5.94
C ALA A 118 -11.54 12.95 7.29
N LEU A 119 -10.41 13.28 7.92
CA LEU A 119 -10.09 12.77 9.25
C LEU A 119 -11.03 13.30 10.32
N LYS A 120 -11.44 14.57 10.21
CA LYS A 120 -12.46 15.13 11.09
C LYS A 120 -13.78 14.39 10.92
N ALA A 121 -14.23 14.14 9.69
CA ALA A 121 -15.46 13.39 9.43
C ALA A 121 -15.39 11.96 10.01
N ALA A 122 -14.24 11.29 9.89
CA ALA A 122 -14.03 9.99 10.50
C ALA A 122 -14.11 10.04 12.03
N SER A 123 -13.40 11.01 12.63
CA SER A 123 -13.37 11.20 14.08
C SER A 123 -14.74 11.57 14.67
N ASP A 124 -15.47 12.47 14.01
CA ASP A 124 -16.81 12.89 14.42
C ASP A 124 -17.81 11.71 14.39
N ALA A 125 -17.56 10.73 13.50
CA ALA A 125 -18.29 9.47 13.40
C ALA A 125 -17.71 8.33 14.28
N GLY A 126 -16.77 8.62 15.17
CA GLY A 126 -16.24 7.65 16.15
C GLY A 126 -15.15 6.72 15.62
N SER A 127 -14.52 7.04 14.49
CA SER A 127 -13.38 6.29 13.94
C SER A 127 -12.04 6.90 14.34
N ALA A 128 -11.05 6.04 14.56
CA ALA A 128 -9.64 6.42 14.75
C ALA A 128 -8.80 6.23 13.47
N ALA A 129 -9.45 6.20 12.30
CA ALA A 129 -8.81 5.96 11.01
C ALA A 129 -7.62 6.90 10.77
N SER A 130 -6.51 6.32 10.37
CA SER A 130 -5.38 7.05 9.83
C SER A 130 -5.68 7.50 8.40
N LEU A 131 -4.91 8.45 7.90
CA LEU A 131 -5.04 8.88 6.50
C LEU A 131 -4.72 7.74 5.51
N GLY A 132 -3.83 6.82 5.89
CA GLY A 132 -3.58 5.61 5.12
C GLY A 132 -4.80 4.69 5.02
N ASP A 133 -5.58 4.58 6.09
CA ASP A 133 -6.83 3.82 6.08
C ASP A 133 -7.86 4.45 5.14
N LEU A 134 -7.96 5.80 5.16
CA LEU A 134 -8.87 6.52 4.27
C LEU A 134 -8.49 6.35 2.80
N TYR A 135 -7.21 6.50 2.44
CA TYR A 135 -6.73 6.27 1.07
C TYR A 135 -6.91 4.83 0.61
N THR A 136 -6.67 3.85 1.51
CA THR A 136 -6.93 2.43 1.24
C THR A 136 -8.41 2.18 0.97
N THR A 137 -9.28 2.79 1.77
CA THR A 137 -10.74 2.70 1.61
C THR A 137 -11.16 3.35 0.28
N CYS A 138 -10.62 4.52 -0.07
CA CYS A 138 -10.87 5.15 -1.37
C CYS A 138 -10.43 4.31 -2.57
N ALA A 139 -9.33 3.57 -2.46
CA ALA A 139 -8.83 2.76 -3.57
C ALA A 139 -9.65 1.48 -3.78
N SER A 140 -10.32 1.01 -2.73
CA SER A 140 -11.07 -0.24 -2.72
C SER A 140 -12.36 -0.16 -3.55
N PRO A 141 -12.76 -1.25 -4.27
CA PRO A 141 -14.05 -1.33 -4.94
C PRO A 141 -15.18 -1.05 -3.95
N ALA A 142 -16.15 -0.22 -4.34
CA ALA A 142 -17.26 0.18 -3.48
C ALA A 142 -16.83 0.63 -2.07
N PHE A 143 -15.66 1.27 -1.93
CA PHE A 143 -15.08 1.65 -0.64
C PHE A 143 -14.86 0.48 0.35
N GLY A 144 -14.79 -0.75 -0.14
CA GLY A 144 -14.67 -1.95 0.72
C GLY A 144 -15.95 -2.28 1.50
N ILE A 145 -17.09 -1.67 1.15
CA ILE A 145 -18.40 -1.94 1.80
C ILE A 145 -18.74 -3.42 1.78
N ASP A 146 -18.44 -4.10 0.68
CA ASP A 146 -18.79 -5.51 0.50
C ASP A 146 -17.99 -6.43 1.47
N SER A 147 -16.93 -5.92 2.11
CA SER A 147 -16.15 -6.60 3.15
C SER A 147 -16.61 -6.27 4.58
N LEU A 148 -17.57 -5.35 4.75
CA LEU A 148 -18.10 -5.00 6.06
C LEU A 148 -19.11 -6.04 6.53
N SER A 149 -19.16 -6.26 7.85
CA SER A 149 -20.21 -7.08 8.47
C SER A 149 -21.59 -6.46 8.26
N ALA A 150 -22.65 -7.26 8.28
CA ALA A 150 -24.04 -6.78 8.23
C ALA A 150 -24.40 -5.77 9.33
N THR A 151 -23.70 -5.82 10.47
CA THR A 151 -23.78 -4.85 11.57
C THR A 151 -22.43 -4.17 11.76
N PRO A 152 -22.04 -3.23 10.89
CA PRO A 152 -20.72 -2.60 10.92
C PRO A 152 -20.49 -1.84 12.22
N SER A 153 -19.23 -1.86 12.69
CA SER A 153 -18.84 -1.10 13.88
C SER A 153 -18.86 0.41 13.61
N ALA A 154 -18.98 1.22 14.66
CA ALA A 154 -18.85 2.68 14.55
C ALA A 154 -17.52 3.10 13.90
N ASN A 155 -16.43 2.39 14.22
CA ASN A 155 -15.12 2.63 13.59
C ASN A 155 -15.16 2.37 12.07
N ALA A 156 -15.84 1.31 11.62
CA ALA A 156 -15.98 1.01 10.19
C ALA A 156 -16.80 2.08 9.47
N ILE A 157 -17.94 2.49 10.04
CA ILE A 157 -18.78 3.56 9.48
C ILE A 157 -18.02 4.88 9.45
N GLY A 158 -17.33 5.25 10.53
CA GLY A 158 -16.55 6.48 10.55
C GLY A 158 -15.39 6.47 9.54
N THR A 159 -14.73 5.33 9.35
CA THR A 159 -13.69 5.19 8.31
C THR A 159 -14.28 5.40 6.92
N LEU A 160 -15.43 4.79 6.63
CA LEU A 160 -16.14 4.97 5.37
C LEU A 160 -16.56 6.43 5.15
N GLN A 161 -17.08 7.09 6.19
CA GLN A 161 -17.48 8.50 6.12
C GLN A 161 -16.29 9.43 5.87
N GLY A 162 -15.16 9.17 6.52
CA GLY A 162 -13.90 9.84 6.21
C GLY A 162 -13.45 9.62 4.77
N ALA A 163 -13.52 8.40 4.26
CA ALA A 163 -13.09 8.07 2.91
C ALA A 163 -13.98 8.72 1.83
N VAL A 164 -15.30 8.73 2.03
CA VAL A 164 -16.24 9.45 1.13
C VAL A 164 -15.97 10.96 1.13
N THR A 165 -15.55 11.51 2.27
CA THR A 165 -15.15 12.92 2.38
C THR A 165 -13.81 13.17 1.68
N LEU A 166 -12.87 12.23 1.78
CA LEU A 166 -11.56 12.29 1.12
C LEU A 166 -11.67 12.14 -0.40
N CYS A 167 -12.61 11.32 -0.89
CA CYS A 167 -12.72 10.92 -2.29
C CYS A 167 -14.16 11.09 -2.79
N PRO A 168 -14.67 12.34 -2.83
CA PRO A 168 -16.07 12.61 -3.15
C PRO A 168 -16.47 12.24 -4.58
N ASN A 169 -15.51 12.14 -5.51
CA ASN A 169 -15.76 11.80 -6.92
C ASN A 169 -15.56 10.31 -7.22
N HIS A 170 -15.35 9.47 -6.20
CA HIS A 170 -15.29 8.02 -6.40
C HIS A 170 -16.58 7.51 -7.09
N PRO A 171 -16.50 6.60 -8.08
CA PRO A 171 -17.68 6.12 -8.82
C PRO A 171 -18.80 5.57 -7.91
N ASP A 172 -18.40 4.93 -6.81
CA ASP A 172 -19.31 4.34 -5.82
C ASP A 172 -19.66 5.27 -4.64
N ALA A 173 -19.37 6.58 -4.72
CA ALA A 173 -19.58 7.52 -3.61
C ALA A 173 -21.05 7.58 -3.17
N GLN A 174 -22.01 7.49 -4.10
CA GLN A 174 -23.43 7.46 -3.75
C GLN A 174 -23.81 6.17 -3.01
N LYS A 175 -23.37 5.00 -3.49
CA LYS A 175 -23.57 3.71 -2.81
C LYS A 175 -23.04 3.77 -1.37
N ALA A 176 -21.88 4.38 -1.16
CA ALA A 176 -21.31 4.56 0.17
C ALA A 176 -22.12 5.48 1.08
N LYS A 177 -22.61 6.61 0.55
CA LYS A 177 -23.51 7.52 1.29
C LYS A 177 -24.80 6.82 1.73
N ASP A 178 -25.38 6.04 0.83
CA ASP A 178 -26.61 5.29 1.11
C ASP A 178 -26.38 4.21 2.18
N PHE A 179 -25.21 3.55 2.16
CA PHE A 179 -24.81 2.59 3.20
C PHE A 179 -24.64 3.29 4.57
N ILE A 180 -23.93 4.42 4.61
CA ILE A 180 -23.76 5.21 5.85
C ILE A 180 -25.13 5.63 6.42
N ALA A 181 -26.07 6.05 5.57
CA ALA A 181 -27.41 6.45 6.01
C ALA A 181 -28.22 5.30 6.63
N GLN A 182 -28.01 4.07 6.17
CA GLN A 182 -28.63 2.86 6.73
C GLN A 182 -27.95 2.39 8.03
N HIS A 183 -26.71 2.80 8.24
CA HIS A 183 -25.89 2.43 9.39
C HIS A 183 -25.34 3.69 10.08
N PRO A 184 -26.20 4.56 10.63
CA PRO A 184 -25.75 5.82 11.21
C PRO A 184 -24.77 5.56 12.35
N ALA A 185 -23.63 6.25 12.31
CA ALA A 185 -22.68 6.21 13.40
C ALA A 185 -23.37 6.63 14.69
N GLN A 186 -23.28 5.80 15.74
CA GLN A 186 -23.67 6.26 17.07
C GLN A 186 -22.61 7.25 17.55
N PRO A 187 -23.00 8.46 18.00
CA PRO A 187 -22.03 9.43 18.49
C PRO A 187 -21.22 8.79 19.62
N ALA A 188 -19.90 9.01 19.61
CA ALA A 188 -19.06 8.61 20.71
C ALA A 188 -19.63 9.23 22.00
N SER A 189 -20.11 8.38 22.90
CA SER A 189 -20.57 8.82 24.21
C SER A 189 -19.35 9.42 24.92
N LYS A 190 -19.46 10.71 25.28
CA LYS A 190 -18.40 11.47 25.95
C LYS A 190 -18.10 10.92 27.34
#